data_AF-A0A292RU93-F1
#
_entry.id   AF-A0A292RU93-F1
#
_cell.length_a   1.000
_cell.length_b   1.000
_cell.length_c   1.000
_cell.angle_alpha   90.00
_cell.angle_beta   90.00
_cell.angle_gamma   90.00
#
_symmetry.space_group_name_H-M   'P 1'
#
loop_
_entity.id
_entity.type
_entity.pdbx_description
1 polymer ?
#
loop_
_entity_poly.entity_id
_entity_poly.type
_entity_poly.pdbx_seq_one_letter_code
_entity_poly.pdbx_strand_id
1 'polypeptide(L)'
;MSEEINCPFCGNLIEVNAIKCPNCNALFKEPELPNIKFKELGPFIAIDLLTFGFFSTIWFFINGNAINHLTEGKKDGIKLNWLVLLLAINGGFYLFFFYKHAAYLMLLSVLQCLIYIALSYRVLRIIQKYTS
;
A
#
# COMPACT_ATOMS: atom_id res chain seq x y z
N MET A 1 28.53 16.16 -25.13
CA MET A 1 28.72 14.92 -25.91
C MET A 1 27.94 13.86 -25.15
N SER A 2 26.77 13.47 -25.66
CA SER A 2 25.94 12.42 -25.04
C SER A 2 26.67 11.09 -25.20
N GLU A 3 26.92 10.39 -24.10
CA GLU A 3 27.42 9.02 -24.16
C GLU A 3 26.30 8.10 -24.65
N GLU A 4 26.60 7.28 -25.66
CA GLU A 4 25.69 6.32 -26.28
C GLU A 4 26.11 4.89 -25.93
N ILE A 5 25.14 4.04 -25.61
CA ILE A 5 25.32 2.63 -25.31
C ILE A 5 24.41 1.77 -26.20
N ASN A 6 24.71 0.49 -26.31
CA ASN A 6 23.85 -0.44 -27.03
C ASN A 6 22.68 -0.89 -26.15
N CYS A 7 21.47 -0.89 -26.73
CA CYS A 7 20.29 -1.46 -26.11
C CYS A 7 20.52 -2.96 -25.86
N PRO A 8 20.38 -3.46 -24.62
CA PRO A 8 20.61 -4.87 -24.29
C PRO A 8 19.59 -5.83 -24.93
N PHE A 9 18.47 -5.34 -25.46
CA PHE A 9 17.42 -6.17 -26.04
C PHE A 9 17.47 -6.30 -27.56
N CYS A 10 17.86 -5.23 -28.26
CA CYS A 10 17.84 -5.19 -29.73
C CYS A 10 19.16 -4.71 -30.37
N GLY A 11 20.15 -4.30 -29.56
CA GLY A 11 21.45 -3.85 -30.04
C GLY A 11 21.48 -2.44 -30.64
N ASN A 12 20.36 -1.70 -30.65
CA ASN A 12 20.34 -0.33 -31.17
C ASN A 12 21.07 0.65 -30.25
N LEU A 13 21.75 1.65 -30.82
CA LEU A 13 22.38 2.73 -30.06
C LEU A 13 21.30 3.59 -29.37
N ILE A 14 21.48 3.81 -28.06
CA ILE A 14 20.60 4.61 -27.19
C ILE A 14 21.45 5.50 -26.29
N GLU A 15 20.92 6.64 -25.86
CA GLU A 15 21.57 7.44 -24.81
C GLU A 15 21.64 6.66 -23.49
N VAL A 16 22.70 6.86 -22.70
CA VAL A 16 22.87 6.21 -21.38
C VAL A 16 21.66 6.40 -20.46
N ASN A 17 21.00 7.55 -20.55
CA ASN A 17 19.83 7.90 -19.73
C ASN A 17 18.48 7.67 -20.43
N ALA A 18 18.45 6.97 -21.57
CA ALA A 18 17.21 6.68 -22.26
C ALA A 18 16.26 5.88 -21.34
N ILE A 19 15.01 6.34 -21.20
CA ILE A 19 13.97 5.64 -20.42
C ILE A 19 13.42 4.47 -21.25
N LYS A 20 13.45 4.59 -22.58
CA LYS A 20 12.86 3.67 -23.53
C LYS A 20 13.68 3.58 -24.81
N CYS A 21 13.81 2.39 -25.39
CA CYS A 21 14.44 2.21 -26.70
C CYS A 21 13.50 2.70 -27.82
N PRO A 22 13.95 3.56 -28.75
CA PRO A 22 13.12 4.01 -29.88
C PRO A 22 12.85 2.91 -30.91
N ASN A 23 13.71 1.89 -30.98
CA ASN A 23 13.60 0.81 -31.96
C ASN A 23 12.70 -0.34 -31.45
N CYS A 24 13.05 -0.96 -30.32
CA CYS A 24 12.32 -2.11 -29.79
C CYS A 24 11.28 -1.77 -28.71
N ASN A 25 11.15 -0.51 -28.33
CA ASN A 25 10.24 -0.04 -27.27
C ASN A 25 10.48 -0.61 -25.86
N ALA A 26 11.61 -1.29 -25.61
CA ALA A 26 11.95 -1.77 -24.28
C ALA A 26 12.15 -0.60 -23.30
N LEU A 27 11.57 -0.72 -22.10
CA LEU A 27 11.71 0.24 -21.00
C LEU A 27 12.92 -0.14 -20.14
N PHE A 28 13.82 0.82 -19.88
CA PHE A 28 15.03 0.62 -19.09
C PHE A 28 14.87 1.09 -17.64
N LYS A 29 13.97 2.04 -17.44
CA LYS A 29 13.47 2.47 -16.14
C LYS A 29 11.96 2.41 -16.17
N GLU A 30 11.38 2.00 -15.05
CA GLU A 30 9.96 2.14 -14.84
C GLU A 30 9.61 3.63 -14.95
N PRO A 31 8.66 4.02 -15.82
CA PRO A 31 8.35 5.43 -16.03
C PRO A 31 7.87 6.03 -14.71
N GLU A 32 8.43 7.18 -14.33
CA GLU A 32 7.92 7.95 -13.20
C GLU A 32 6.48 8.35 -13.52
N LEU A 33 5.51 7.69 -12.89
CA LEU A 33 4.09 7.92 -13.13
C LEU A 33 3.72 9.29 -12.56
N PRO A 34 3.48 10.32 -13.40
CA PRO A 34 3.24 11.65 -12.88
C PRO A 34 1.86 11.67 -12.22
N ASN A 35 1.84 11.87 -10.90
CA ASN A 35 0.66 12.27 -10.15
C ASN A 35 -0.59 11.37 -10.37
N ILE A 36 -0.45 10.05 -10.21
CA ILE A 36 -1.63 9.19 -10.10
C ILE A 36 -2.36 9.55 -8.79
N LYS A 37 -3.42 10.37 -8.92
CA LYS A 37 -4.49 10.40 -7.92
C LYS A 37 -5.04 8.98 -7.85
N PHE A 38 -4.72 8.25 -6.78
CA PHE A 38 -5.11 6.86 -6.53
C PHE A 38 -6.56 6.61 -6.97
N LYS A 39 -6.76 6.03 -8.16
CA LYS A 39 -8.08 5.61 -8.67
C LYS A 39 -8.50 4.24 -8.10
N GLU A 40 -7.54 3.51 -7.54
CA GLU A 40 -7.65 2.14 -7.03
C GLU A 40 -8.22 2.03 -5.60
N LEU A 41 -8.52 3.15 -4.93
CA LEU A 41 -9.06 3.11 -3.55
C LEU A 41 -10.43 2.39 -3.50
N GLY A 42 -11.27 2.59 -4.52
CA GLY A 42 -12.59 1.95 -4.62
C GLY A 42 -12.50 0.42 -4.70
N PRO A 43 -11.77 -0.14 -5.68
CA PRO A 43 -11.50 -1.57 -5.76
C PRO A 43 -10.87 -2.15 -4.48
N PHE A 44 -9.89 -1.44 -3.90
CA PHE A 44 -9.24 -1.89 -2.66
C PHE A 44 -10.24 -2.01 -1.51
N ILE A 45 -11.08 -1.00 -1.28
CA ILE A 45 -12.13 -1.04 -0.25
C ILE A 45 -13.15 -2.15 -0.52
N ALA A 46 -13.54 -2.35 -1.78
CA ALA A 46 -14.48 -3.40 -2.15
C ALA A 46 -13.92 -4.80 -1.81
N ILE A 47 -12.66 -5.06 -2.17
CA ILE A 47 -11.97 -6.32 -1.86
C ILE A 47 -11.84 -6.48 -0.34
N ASP A 48 -11.50 -5.41 0.37
CA ASP A 48 -11.31 -5.44 1.81
C ASP A 48 -12.63 -5.73 2.56
N LEU A 49 -13.73 -5.14 2.11
CA LEU A 49 -15.07 -5.44 2.62
C LEU A 49 -15.49 -6.89 2.33
N LEU A 50 -15.27 -7.37 1.10
CA LEU A 50 -15.59 -8.74 0.69
C LEU A 50 -14.78 -9.79 1.47
N THR A 51 -13.57 -9.43 1.88
CA THR A 51 -12.65 -10.32 2.61
C THR A 51 -12.64 -10.04 4.12
N PHE A 52 -13.54 -9.19 4.63
CA PHE A 52 -13.60 -8.79 6.04
C PHE A 52 -12.23 -8.35 6.61
N GLY A 53 -11.46 -7.59 5.82
CA GLY A 53 -10.16 -7.08 6.23
C GLY A 53 -9.00 -8.06 6.03
N PHE A 54 -9.24 -9.32 5.65
CA PHE A 54 -8.19 -10.33 5.50
C PHE A 54 -7.17 -9.96 4.41
N PHE A 55 -7.64 -9.38 3.31
CA PHE A 55 -6.76 -8.89 2.26
C PHE A 55 -5.80 -7.82 2.77
N SER A 56 -6.33 -6.80 3.47
CA SER A 56 -5.52 -5.78 4.13
C SER A 56 -4.52 -6.38 5.11
N THR A 57 -4.94 -7.34 5.95
CA THR A 57 -4.03 -8.01 6.90
C THR A 57 -2.81 -8.59 6.19
N ILE A 58 -3.02 -9.44 5.17
CA ILE A 58 -1.94 -10.07 4.41
C ILE A 58 -1.04 -9.00 3.77
N TRP A 59 -1.66 -8.01 3.12
CA TRP A 59 -0.94 -6.97 2.43
C TRP A 59 -0.04 -6.17 3.37
N PHE A 60 -0.52 -5.83 4.58
CA PHE A 60 0.30 -5.15 5.59
C PHE A 60 1.45 -6.02 6.11
N PHE A 61 1.25 -7.33 6.28
CA PHE A 61 2.34 -8.22 6.68
C PHE A 61 3.44 -8.30 5.61
N ILE A 62 3.06 -8.41 4.33
CA ILE A 62 4.01 -8.47 3.22
C ILE A 62 4.80 -7.16 3.09
N ASN A 63 4.12 -6.02 3.25
CA ASN A 63 4.72 -4.70 3.00
C ASN A 63 5.22 -3.99 4.26
N GLY A 64 5.08 -4.59 5.44
CA GLY A 64 5.29 -3.94 6.73
C GLY A 64 6.66 -3.30 6.90
N ASN A 65 7.73 -4.00 6.49
CA ASN A 65 9.09 -3.48 6.57
C ASN A 65 9.30 -2.24 5.67
N ALA A 66 8.78 -2.28 4.45
CA ALA A 66 8.88 -1.15 3.53
C ALA A 66 8.11 0.07 4.05
N ILE A 67 6.90 -0.15 4.59
CA ILE A 67 6.06 0.92 5.17
C ILE A 67 6.73 1.53 6.42
N ASN A 68 7.33 0.70 7.27
CA ASN A 68 8.05 1.17 8.46
C ASN A 68 9.24 2.04 8.07
N HIS A 69 10.04 1.60 7.11
CA HIS A 69 11.16 2.38 6.58
C HIS A 69 10.69 3.71 5.95
N LEU A 70 9.59 3.69 5.19
CA LEU A 70 9.01 4.91 4.60
C LEU A 70 8.54 5.93 5.64
N THR A 71 8.19 5.47 6.85
CA THR A 71 7.60 6.30 7.92
C THR A 71 8.53 6.57 9.09
N GLU A 72 9.76 6.08 9.04
CA GLU A 72 10.76 6.20 10.10
C GLU A 72 11.05 7.67 10.45
N GLY A 73 10.89 8.02 11.74
CA GLY A 73 11.07 9.39 12.23
C GLY A 73 9.97 10.39 11.79
N LYS A 74 8.89 9.93 11.15
CA LYS A 74 7.84 10.81 10.61
C LYS A 74 6.56 10.76 11.45
N LYS A 75 5.86 11.91 11.55
CA LYS A 75 4.56 12.01 12.23
C LYS A 75 3.50 11.05 11.67
N ASP A 76 3.62 10.71 10.39
CA ASP A 76 2.69 9.78 9.75
C ASP A 76 2.90 8.31 10.20
N GLY A 77 4.11 7.94 10.65
CA GLY A 77 4.37 6.65 11.31
C GLY A 77 3.69 6.53 12.68
N ILE A 78 3.68 7.61 13.47
CA ILE A 78 2.97 7.65 14.76
C ILE A 78 1.46 7.40 14.57
N LYS A 79 0.86 8.05 13.56
CA LYS A 79 -0.56 7.85 13.22
C LYS A 79 -0.85 6.43 12.77
N LEU A 80 0.06 5.83 11.99
CA LEU A 80 -0.06 4.45 11.55
C LEU A 80 -0.01 3.48 12.73
N ASN A 81 0.96 3.65 13.63
CA ASN A 81 1.09 2.84 14.84
C ASN A 81 -0.17 2.92 15.72
N TRP A 82 -0.79 4.10 15.82
CA TRP A 82 -2.05 4.26 16.55
C TRP A 82 -3.19 3.43 15.94
N LEU A 83 -3.29 3.39 14.62
CA LEU A 83 -4.31 2.58 13.93
C LEU A 83 -4.04 1.09 14.08
N VAL A 84 -2.78 0.66 14.00
CA VAL A 84 -2.38 -0.74 14.25
C VAL A 84 -2.70 -1.15 15.69
N LEU A 85 -2.44 -0.28 16.67
CA LEU A 85 -2.78 -0.53 18.06
C LEU A 85 -4.29 -0.67 18.27
N LEU A 86 -5.09 0.23 17.69
CA LEU A 86 -6.55 0.15 17.73
C LEU A 86 -7.07 -1.15 17.12
N LEU A 87 -6.48 -1.58 16.01
CA LEU A 87 -6.80 -2.84 15.34
C LEU A 87 -6.50 -4.05 16.24
N ALA A 88 -5.34 -4.06 16.90
CA ALA A 88 -4.94 -5.13 17.80
C ALA A 88 -5.83 -5.21 19.05
N ILE A 89 -6.17 -4.07 19.64
CA ILE A 89 -7.08 -3.98 20.78
C ILE A 89 -8.47 -4.48 20.39
N ASN A 90 -9.02 -4.02 19.27
CA ASN A 90 -10.33 -4.44 18.79
C ASN A 90 -10.37 -5.94 18.47
N GLY A 91 -9.36 -6.46 17.76
CA GLY A 91 -9.22 -7.90 17.49
C GLY A 91 -9.09 -8.75 18.76
N GLY A 92 -8.36 -8.27 19.77
CA GLY A 92 -8.28 -8.91 21.08
C GLY A 92 -9.64 -8.97 21.80
N PHE A 93 -10.41 -7.88 21.77
CA PHE A 93 -11.78 -7.87 22.28
C PHE A 93 -12.70 -8.80 21.50
N TYR A 94 -12.53 -8.86 20.17
CA TYR A 94 -13.29 -9.76 19.31
C TYR A 94 -13.12 -11.22 19.77
N LEU A 95 -11.88 -11.66 19.99
CA LEU A 95 -11.55 -13.00 20.50
C LEU A 95 -12.10 -13.26 21.92
N PHE A 96 -12.12 -12.25 22.79
CA PHE A 96 -12.61 -12.38 24.16
C PHE A 96 -14.14 -12.45 24.27
N PHE A 97 -14.86 -11.69 23.44
CA PHE A 97 -16.33 -11.59 23.48
C PHE A 97 -17.05 -12.61 22.58
N PHE A 98 -16.31 -13.50 21.91
CA PHE A 98 -16.80 -14.47 20.91
C PHE A 98 -17.97 -15.36 21.39
N TYR A 99 -18.25 -15.41 22.69
CA TYR A 99 -19.19 -16.37 23.28
C TYR A 99 -20.38 -15.79 24.04
N LYS A 100 -20.38 -14.51 24.43
CA LYS A 100 -21.39 -14.02 25.40
C LYS A 100 -22.51 -13.15 24.82
N HIS A 101 -22.25 -12.33 23.80
CA HIS A 101 -23.27 -11.37 23.31
C HIS A 101 -23.13 -11.03 21.82
N ALA A 102 -24.07 -11.51 21.00
CA ALA A 102 -24.09 -11.31 19.54
C ALA A 102 -24.10 -9.83 19.10
N ALA A 103 -24.76 -8.95 19.86
CA ALA A 103 -24.82 -7.51 19.54
C ALA A 103 -23.44 -6.82 19.62
N TYR A 104 -22.62 -7.17 20.63
CA TYR A 104 -21.27 -6.64 20.77
C TYR A 104 -20.34 -7.16 19.68
N LEU A 105 -20.52 -8.42 19.26
CA LEU A 105 -19.76 -9.01 18.15
C LEU A 105 -20.02 -8.27 16.83
N MET A 106 -21.28 -7.95 16.54
CA MET A 106 -21.64 -7.17 15.35
C MET A 106 -21.00 -5.77 15.40
N LEU A 107 -21.12 -5.07 16.54
CA LEU A 107 -20.55 -3.73 16.70
C LEU A 107 -19.02 -3.73 16.58
N LEU A 108 -18.33 -4.70 17.18
CA LEU A 108 -16.87 -4.84 17.07
C LEU A 108 -16.44 -5.18 15.64
N SER A 109 -17.19 -6.01 14.91
CA SER A 109 -16.88 -6.32 13.49
C SER A 109 -16.99 -5.12 12.56
N VAL A 110 -18.01 -4.26 12.76
CA VAL A 110 -18.16 -3.00 12.02
C VAL A 110 -17.00 -2.06 12.36
N LEU A 111 -16.67 -1.91 13.64
CA LEU A 111 -15.53 -1.10 14.07
C LEU A 111 -14.20 -1.61 13.48
N GLN A 112 -14.00 -2.93 13.42
CA GLN A 112 -12.84 -3.56 12.80
C GLN A 112 -12.75 -3.20 11.31
N CYS A 113 -13.86 -3.26 10.56
CA CYS A 113 -13.89 -2.84 9.15
C CYS A 113 -13.52 -1.36 8.98
N LEU A 114 -14.04 -0.48 9.83
CA LEU A 114 -13.73 0.95 9.78
C LEU A 114 -12.24 1.23 10.06
N ILE A 115 -11.64 0.50 11.01
CA ILE A 115 -10.20 0.61 11.30
C ILE A 115 -9.38 0.15 10.09
N TYR A 116 -9.73 -0.97 9.45
CA TYR A 116 -9.05 -1.43 8.24
C TYR A 116 -9.11 -0.41 7.10
N ILE A 117 -10.30 0.14 6.80
CA ILE A 117 -10.44 1.18 5.78
C ILE A 117 -9.57 2.40 6.10
N ALA A 118 -9.56 2.85 7.36
CA ALA A 118 -8.74 3.98 7.78
C ALA A 118 -7.23 3.71 7.66
N LEU A 119 -6.80 2.49 8.00
CA LEU A 119 -5.41 2.04 7.93
C LEU A 119 -4.95 1.96 6.47
N SER A 120 -5.75 1.33 5.61
CA SER A 120 -5.50 1.22 4.17
C SER A 120 -5.43 2.59 3.52
N TYR A 121 -6.39 3.47 3.77
CA TYR A 121 -6.35 4.85 3.27
C TYR A 121 -5.07 5.58 3.70
N ARG A 122 -4.67 5.46 4.97
CA ARG A 122 -3.47 6.11 5.50
C ARG A 122 -2.21 5.60 4.84
N VAL A 123 -2.06 4.28 4.71
CA VAL A 123 -0.86 3.71 4.09
C VAL A 123 -0.76 4.10 2.63
N LEU A 124 -1.86 4.04 1.88
CA LEU A 124 -1.86 4.48 0.49
C LEU A 124 -1.45 5.95 0.35
N ARG A 125 -1.92 6.82 1.25
CA ARG A 125 -1.51 8.23 1.31
C ARG A 125 -0.04 8.42 1.67
N ILE A 126 0.50 7.58 2.55
CA ILE A 126 1.93 7.58 2.92
C ILE A 126 2.78 7.19 1.72
N ILE A 127 2.40 6.11 1.02
CA ILE A 127 3.09 5.66 -0.20
C ILE A 127 3.09 6.81 -1.22
N GLN A 128 1.91 7.33 -1.59
CA GLN A 128 1.83 8.47 -2.51
C GLN A 128 2.70 9.65 -2.10
N LYS A 129 2.74 10.00 -0.80
CA LYS A 129 3.50 11.16 -0.31
C LYS A 129 5.01 10.96 -0.32
N TYR A 130 5.49 9.73 -0.14
CA TYR A 130 6.92 9.44 0.03
C TYR A 130 7.55 8.68 -1.13
N THR A 131 6.77 8.26 -2.12
CA THR A 131 7.24 7.60 -3.36
C THR A 131 6.87 8.35 -4.64
N SER A 132 6.20 9.51 -4.55
CA SER A 132 6.03 10.45 -5.67
C SER A 132 6.97 11.63 -5.50
#